data_AF-A0A7C2T940-F1
#
_entry.id   AF-A0A7C2T940-F1
#
_cell.length_a   1.000
_cell.length_b   1.000
_cell.length_c   1.000
_cell.angle_alpha   90.00
_cell.angle_beta   90.00
_cell.angle_gamma   90.00
#
_symmetry.space_group_name_H-M   'P 1'
#
loop_
_entity.id
_entity.type
_entity.pdbx_description
1 polymer ?
#
loop_
_entity_poly.entity_id
_entity_poly.type
_entity_poly.pdbx_seq_one_letter_code
_entity_poly.pdbx_strand_id
1 'polypeptide(L)'
;MSKYSISEELLGSKWKIRLIRELINEGEINISALVKRSRSFFKNATEYLEFLKELGMVKEKRFGKVRIVVINQNSETYVLLKRLLEILDKS
;
A
#
# COMPACT_ATOMS: atom_id res chain seq x y z
N MET A 1 -12.95 13.88 -8.24
CA MET A 1 -13.39 12.86 -7.26
C MET A 1 -13.69 11.59 -8.04
N SER A 2 -13.15 10.46 -7.60
CA SER A 2 -13.32 9.17 -8.27
C SER A 2 -14.77 8.68 -8.17
N LYS A 3 -15.18 7.88 -9.16
CA LYS A 3 -16.53 7.32 -9.31
C LYS A 3 -16.82 6.18 -8.31
N TYR A 4 -15.81 5.68 -7.62
CA TYR A 4 -15.86 4.51 -6.75
C TYR A 4 -15.76 4.89 -5.28
N SER A 5 -16.21 3.99 -4.41
CA SER A 5 -16.02 4.13 -2.96
C SER A 5 -14.54 3.93 -2.57
N ILE A 6 -14.16 4.44 -1.39
CA ILE A 6 -12.81 4.29 -0.85
C ILE A 6 -12.42 2.80 -0.74
N SER A 7 -13.35 1.92 -0.36
CA SER A 7 -13.10 0.48 -0.24
C SER A 7 -12.82 -0.17 -1.60
N GLU A 8 -13.54 0.22 -2.65
CA GLU A 8 -13.28 -0.25 -4.02
C GLU A 8 -11.92 0.25 -4.54
N GLU A 9 -11.57 1.50 -4.26
CA GLU A 9 -10.26 2.04 -4.63
C GLU A 9 -9.12 1.37 -3.87
N LEU A 10 -9.35 1.04 -2.61
CA LEU A 10 -8.36 0.42 -1.74
C LEU A 10 -8.13 -1.05 -2.11
N LEU A 11 -9.18 -1.82 -2.38
CA LEU A 11 -9.10 -3.28 -2.48
C LEU A 11 -9.44 -3.86 -3.87
N GLY A 12 -9.90 -3.04 -4.82
CA GLY A 12 -10.50 -3.48 -6.09
C GLY A 12 -9.58 -4.20 -7.08
N SER A 13 -8.34 -4.54 -6.74
CA SER A 13 -7.46 -5.34 -7.59
C SER A 13 -6.50 -6.25 -6.82
N LYS A 14 -6.16 -7.40 -7.43
CA LYS A 14 -5.20 -8.36 -6.85
C LYS A 14 -3.83 -7.73 -6.58
N TRP A 15 -3.35 -6.84 -7.47
CA TRP A 15 -2.05 -6.19 -7.29
C TRP A 15 -2.06 -5.17 -6.15
N LYS A 16 -3.19 -4.48 -5.90
CA LYS A 16 -3.35 -3.57 -4.74
C LYS A 16 -3.28 -4.34 -3.43
N ILE A 17 -3.98 -5.47 -3.35
CA ILE A 17 -3.94 -6.36 -2.17
C ILE A 17 -2.52 -6.87 -1.94
N ARG A 18 -1.81 -7.32 -2.98
CA ARG A 18 -0.40 -7.72 -2.86
C ARG A 18 0.50 -6.58 -2.40
N LEU A 19 0.32 -5.39 -2.96
CA LEU A 19 1.09 -4.20 -2.58
C LEU A 19 0.88 -3.86 -1.10
N ILE A 20 -0.37 -3.87 -0.62
CA ILE A 20 -0.68 -3.69 0.80
C ILE A 20 0.00 -4.77 1.65
N ARG A 21 -0.07 -6.05 1.26
CA ARG A 21 0.59 -7.14 2.01
C ARG A 21 2.11 -6.95 2.11
N GLU A 22 2.77 -6.63 1.00
CA GLU A 22 4.21 -6.35 1.00
C GLU A 22 4.55 -5.18 1.93
N LEU A 23 3.75 -4.11 1.90
CA LEU A 23 3.93 -2.99 2.82
C LEU A 23 3.75 -3.40 4.29
N ILE A 24 2.70 -4.18 4.61
CA ILE A 24 2.42 -4.65 5.98
C ILE A 24 3.55 -5.55 6.49
N ASN A 25 4.06 -6.43 5.63
CA ASN A 25 5.09 -7.41 5.98
C ASN A 25 6.45 -6.77 6.20
N GLU A 26 6.84 -5.83 5.34
CA GLU A 26 8.18 -5.22 5.37
C GLU A 26 8.22 -3.97 6.27
N GLY A 27 7.10 -3.24 6.40
CA GLY A 27 7.01 -1.97 7.13
C GLY A 27 7.71 -0.79 6.45
N GLU A 28 8.86 -1.02 5.83
CA GLU A 28 9.64 -0.05 5.06
C GLU A 28 10.25 -0.72 3.82
N ILE A 29 9.94 -0.23 2.61
CA ILE A 29 10.36 -0.89 1.36
C ILE A 29 10.66 0.11 0.24
N ASN A 30 11.67 -0.19 -0.58
CA ASN A 30 11.94 0.54 -1.81
C ASN A 30 10.78 0.40 -2.82
N ILE A 31 10.38 1.50 -3.46
CA ILE A 31 9.26 1.49 -4.42
C ILE A 31 9.50 0.50 -5.57
N SER A 32 10.71 0.41 -6.10
CA SER A 32 11.02 -0.51 -7.20
C SER A 32 10.90 -1.97 -6.78
N ALA A 33 11.31 -2.30 -5.54
CA ALA A 33 11.12 -3.64 -4.98
C ALA A 33 9.63 -3.94 -4.77
N LEU A 34 8.88 -2.99 -4.21
CA LEU A 34 7.44 -3.10 -3.98
C LEU A 34 6.67 -3.33 -5.29
N VAL A 35 7.00 -2.60 -6.35
CA VAL A 35 6.40 -2.75 -7.68
C VAL A 35 6.60 -4.16 -8.22
N LYS A 36 7.84 -4.68 -8.14
CA LYS A 36 8.18 -6.03 -8.60
C LYS A 36 7.41 -7.10 -7.81
N ARG A 37 7.41 -7.02 -6.49
CA ARG A 37 6.77 -8.02 -5.61
C ARG A 37 5.24 -8.01 -5.69
N SER A 38 4.64 -6.83 -5.82
CA SER A 38 3.18 -6.70 -6.00
C SER A 38 2.69 -7.04 -7.41
N ARG A 39 3.61 -7.28 -8.37
CA ARG A 39 3.31 -7.52 -9.79
C ARG A 39 2.47 -6.39 -10.39
N SER A 40 2.85 -5.16 -10.10
CA SER A 40 2.18 -3.94 -10.56
C SER A 40 3.02 -3.20 -11.60
N PHE A 41 2.40 -2.27 -12.32
CA PHE A 41 3.13 -1.31 -13.14
C PHE A 41 3.59 -0.15 -12.28
N PHE A 42 4.81 0.36 -12.52
CA PHE A 42 5.40 1.43 -11.72
C PHE A 42 4.47 2.64 -11.59
N LYS A 43 3.89 3.10 -12.70
CA LYS A 43 2.93 4.22 -12.73
C LYS A 43 1.73 3.97 -11.81
N ASN A 44 1.08 2.82 -11.96
CA ASN A 44 -0.11 2.46 -11.17
C ASN A 44 0.22 2.34 -9.68
N ALA A 45 1.37 1.76 -9.34
CA ALA A 45 1.82 1.65 -7.97
C ALA A 45 2.11 3.03 -7.37
N THR A 46 2.74 3.95 -8.11
CA THR A 46 2.99 5.30 -7.61
C THR A 46 1.70 6.10 -7.41
N GLU A 47 0.74 6.00 -8.32
CA GLU A 47 -0.59 6.63 -8.14
C GLU A 47 -1.30 6.08 -6.91
N TYR A 48 -1.25 4.76 -6.72
CA TYR A 48 -1.86 4.12 -5.57
C TYR A 48 -1.14 4.43 -4.25
N LEU A 49 0.18 4.59 -4.26
CA LEU A 49 0.94 5.00 -3.08
C LEU A 49 0.62 6.44 -2.66
N GLU A 50 0.34 7.35 -3.60
CA GLU A 50 -0.17 8.69 -3.25
C GLU A 50 -1.56 8.60 -2.63
N PHE A 51 -2.47 7.78 -3.17
CA PHE A 51 -3.76 7.50 -2.53
C PHE A 51 -3.61 6.95 -1.10
N LEU A 52 -2.73 5.97 -0.88
CA LEU A 52 -2.46 5.43 0.46
C LEU A 52 -1.86 6.48 1.40
N LYS A 53 -1.09 7.44 0.87
CA LYS A 53 -0.54 8.56 1.63
C LYS A 53 -1.60 9.58 2.01
N GLU A 54 -2.56 9.85 1.13
CA GLU A 54 -3.75 10.67 1.42
C GLU A 54 -4.61 10.04 2.53
N LEU A 55 -4.71 8.71 2.56
CA LEU A 55 -5.33 7.96 3.66
C LEU A 55 -4.48 7.90 4.94
N GLY A 56 -3.30 8.52 4.93
CA GLY A 56 -2.37 8.53 6.06
C GLY A 56 -1.75 7.16 6.38
N MET A 57 -1.92 6.15 5.52
CA MET A 57 -1.41 4.80 5.74
C MET A 57 0.09 4.68 5.50
N VAL A 58 0.65 5.52 4.65
CA VAL A 58 2.08 5.48 4.30
C VAL A 58 2.69 6.88 4.21
N LYS A 59 4.02 6.92 4.30
CA LYS A 59 4.85 8.11 4.01
C LYS A 59 5.95 7.72 3.02
N GLU A 60 6.40 8.67 2.21
CA GLU A 60 7.55 8.48 1.33
C GLU A 60 8.78 9.19 1.91
N LYS A 61 9.92 8.48 1.93
CA LYS A 61 11.26 9.04 2.19
C LYS A 61 12.08 9.00 0.90
N ARG A 62 12.84 10.07 0.64
CA ARG A 62 13.75 10.17 -0.51
C ARG A 62 15.19 10.25 -0.06
N PHE A 63 16.03 9.38 -0.62
CA PHE A 63 17.47 9.35 -0.42
C PHE A 63 18.16 9.39 -1.79
N GLY A 64 18.41 10.60 -2.29
CA GLY A 64 18.85 10.80 -3.67
C GLY A 64 17.85 10.23 -4.68
N LYS A 65 18.27 9.25 -5.49
CA LYS A 65 17.41 8.56 -6.45
C LYS A 65 16.56 7.44 -5.84
N VAL A 66 16.83 7.05 -4.60
CA VAL A 66 16.13 5.97 -3.90
C VAL A 66 14.86 6.52 -3.25
N ARG A 67 13.72 5.89 -3.56
CA ARG A 67 12.43 6.20 -2.94
C ARG A 67 11.99 5.02 -2.08
N ILE A 68 11.71 5.30 -0.82
CA ILE A 68 11.30 4.32 0.19
C ILE A 68 9.91 4.69 0.70
N VAL A 69 9.02 3.72 0.78
CA VAL A 69 7.69 3.85 1.38
C VAL A 69 7.73 3.23 2.75
N VAL A 70 7.16 3.93 3.72
CA VAL A 70 7.10 3.52 5.12
C VAL A 70 5.65 3.51 5.58
N ILE A 71 5.23 2.41 6.19
CA ILE A 71 3.91 2.32 6.78
C ILE A 71 3.80 3.21 8.01
N ASN A 72 2.64 3.86 8.14
CA ASN A 72 2.24 4.55 9.35
C ASN A 72 1.44 3.59 10.24
N GLN A 73 2.11 2.96 11.20
CA GLN A 73 1.46 1.99 12.09
C GLN A 73 0.38 2.60 13.00
N ASN A 74 0.39 3.93 13.15
CA ASN A 74 -0.61 4.67 13.93
C ASN A 74 -1.86 5.05 13.10
N SER A 75 -1.90 4.71 11.81
CA SER A 75 -3.08 4.94 10.96
C SER A 75 -4.18 3.95 11.34
N GLU A 76 -5.38 4.47 11.63
CA GLU A 76 -6.57 3.64 11.87
C GLU A 76 -6.86 2.73 10.68
N THR A 77 -6.74 3.26 9.46
CA THR A 77 -6.89 2.49 8.20
C THR A 77 -5.89 1.34 8.13
N TYR A 78 -4.63 1.55 8.53
CA TYR A 78 -3.63 0.48 8.59
C TYR A 78 -4.03 -0.61 9.60
N VAL A 79 -4.41 -0.22 10.81
CA VAL A 79 -4.78 -1.17 11.89
C VAL A 79 -5.95 -2.05 11.44
N LEU A 80 -6.98 -1.44 10.87
CA LEU A 80 -8.16 -2.15 10.38
C LEU A 80 -7.83 -3.08 9.22
N LEU A 81 -7.10 -2.61 8.21
CA LEU A 81 -6.74 -3.43 7.05
C LEU A 81 -5.82 -4.59 7.41
N LYS A 82 -4.83 -4.37 8.28
CA LYS A 82 -3.95 -5.44 8.74
C LYS A 82 -4.77 -6.53 9.42
N ARG A 83 -5.66 -6.16 10.35
CA ARG A 83 -6.52 -7.12 11.03
C ARG A 83 -7.43 -7.87 10.06
N LEU A 84 -8.02 -7.18 9.08
CA LEU A 84 -8.85 -7.81 8.05
C LEU A 84 -8.05 -8.87 7.26
N LEU A 85 -6.86 -8.51 6.76
CA LEU A 85 -6.03 -9.42 5.98
C LEU A 85 -5.55 -10.61 6.82
N GLU A 86 -5.18 -10.39 8.09
CA GLU A 86 -4.82 -11.47 9.03
C GLU A 86 -5.96 -12.47 9.27
N ILE A 87 -7.21 -12.00 9.32
CA ILE A 87 -8.38 -12.87 9.45
C ILE A 87 -8.59 -13.67 8.15
N LEU A 88 -8.52 -13.00 7.00
CA LEU A 88 -8.77 -13.62 5.70
C LEU A 88 -7.69 -14.63 5.28
N ASP A 89 -6.42 -14.39 5.63
CA ASP A 89 -5.30 -15.27 5.26
C ASP A 89 -5.13 -16.49 6.19
N LYS A 90 -5.81 -16.50 7.34
CA LYS A 90 -5.89 -17.67 8.26
C LYS A 90 -7.04 -18.62 7.94
N SER A 91 -7.89 -18.27 6.98
CA SER A 91 -9.06 -19.04 6.53
C SER A 91 -8.70 -19.90 5.32
#